data_AF-A0A9X2HSJ6-F1
#
_entry.id   AF-A0A9X2HSJ6-F1
#
_cell.length_a   1.000
_cell.length_b   1.000
_cell.length_c   1.000
_cell.angle_alpha   90.00
_cell.angle_beta   90.00
_cell.angle_gamma   90.00
#
_symmetry.space_group_name_H-M   'P 1'
#
loop_
_entity.id
_entity.type
_entity.pdbx_description
1 polymer ?
#
loop_
_entity_poly.entity_id
_entity_poly.type
_entity_poly.pdbx_seq_one_letter_code
_entity_poly.pdbx_strand_id
1 'polypeptide(L)'
;MLPHTLRAFDDRVSYTTPERRLMLATIANAVIDALGNSADCRTGPRENARRDALNWFKLAGPDYQMVCHLAGLDPACTRRAVLRYVASGKPMPAIRRGNRSTRHGGVAKPAMHGATQADIAAQAGVSPATVRNVLNGTGQPSLQMRERVRRAMRELADLRDAA
;
A
#
# COMPACT_ATOMS: atom_id res chain seq x y z
N MET A 1 24.93 35.46 18.27
CA MET A 1 25.74 34.26 17.95
C MET A 1 24.81 33.04 17.98
N LEU A 2 24.58 32.43 16.81
CA LEU A 2 23.91 31.13 16.61
C LEU A 2 24.88 29.98 16.97
N PRO A 3 24.50 28.68 16.95
CA PRO A 3 23.25 28.02 17.38
C PRO A 3 23.51 26.71 18.17
N HIS A 4 22.58 26.30 19.05
CA HIS A 4 22.55 24.92 19.55
C HIS A 4 21.79 24.00 18.59
N THR A 5 22.59 23.40 17.71
CA THR A 5 22.46 22.10 17.07
C THR A 5 21.40 21.11 17.60
N LEU A 6 20.55 20.66 16.66
CA LEU A 6 20.30 19.25 16.30
C LEU A 6 20.20 18.22 17.44
N ARG A 7 18.97 17.84 17.80
CA ARG A 7 18.53 16.42 17.90
C ARG A 7 17.10 16.32 18.44
N ALA A 8 16.14 16.10 17.55
CA ALA A 8 14.92 15.33 17.80
C ALA A 8 14.15 15.18 16.47
N PHE A 9 14.79 14.57 15.48
CA PHE A 9 14.10 14.01 14.31
C PHE A 9 14.49 12.54 14.22
N ASP A 10 14.11 11.78 15.24
CA ASP A 10 14.07 10.33 15.19
C ASP A 10 12.69 9.89 15.68
N ASP A 11 11.73 9.89 14.75
CA ASP A 11 10.51 9.11 14.86
C ASP A 11 10.46 8.22 13.61
N ARG A 12 11.35 7.21 13.62
CA ARG A 12 11.56 6.26 12.52
C ARG A 12 10.67 5.01 12.66
N VAL A 13 9.43 5.17 13.12
CA VAL A 13 8.38 4.17 12.91
C VAL A 13 7.18 4.84 12.27
N SER A 14 7.24 4.82 10.94
CA SER A 14 6.27 5.35 10.00
C SER A 14 4.85 4.80 10.22
N TYR A 15 4.02 5.51 10.97
CA TYR A 15 2.61 5.62 10.58
C TYR A 15 2.56 6.54 9.37
N THR A 16 2.80 5.98 8.18
CA THR A 16 2.41 6.66 6.96
C THR A 16 0.91 6.90 7.06
N THR A 17 0.51 8.16 7.31
CA THR A 17 -0.91 8.52 7.36
C THR A 17 -1.58 8.00 6.08
N PRO A 18 -2.85 7.56 6.13
CA PRO A 18 -3.55 7.09 4.94
C PRO A 18 -3.49 8.12 3.80
N GLU A 19 -3.53 9.40 4.15
CA GLU A 19 -3.33 10.53 3.24
C GLU A 19 -1.92 10.54 2.62
N ARG A 20 -0.85 10.43 3.42
CA ARG A 20 0.52 10.38 2.90
C ARG A 20 0.71 9.20 1.92
N ARG A 21 0.13 8.04 2.23
CA ARG A 21 0.16 6.86 1.32
C ARG A 21 -0.58 7.14 0.02
N LEU A 22 -1.73 7.80 0.10
CA LEU A 22 -2.49 8.20 -1.07
C LEU A 22 -1.68 9.15 -1.95
N MET A 23 -1.03 10.16 -1.37
CA MET A 23 -0.22 11.14 -2.12
C MET A 23 1.00 10.49 -2.76
N LEU A 24 1.69 9.60 -2.04
CA LEU A 24 2.78 8.79 -2.61
C LEU A 24 2.29 7.91 -3.77
N ALA A 25 1.10 7.31 -3.66
CA ALA A 25 0.50 6.52 -4.73
C ALA A 25 0.13 7.37 -5.95
N THR A 26 -0.40 8.58 -5.74
CA THR A 26 -0.70 9.55 -6.82
C THR A 26 0.58 9.91 -7.58
N ILE A 27 1.66 10.26 -6.87
CA ILE A 27 2.95 10.57 -7.49
C ILE A 27 3.48 9.35 -8.25
N ALA A 28 3.43 8.16 -7.65
CA ALA A 28 3.89 6.93 -8.30
C ALA A 28 3.10 6.60 -9.59
N ASN A 29 1.78 6.79 -9.59
CA ASN A 29 0.95 6.60 -10.77
C ASN A 29 1.32 7.62 -11.87
N ALA A 30 1.45 8.90 -11.52
CA ALA A 30 1.87 9.91 -12.48
C ALA A 30 3.24 9.61 -13.10
N VAL A 31 4.19 9.07 -12.32
CA VAL A 31 5.49 8.62 -12.85
C VAL A 31 5.31 7.47 -13.86
N ILE A 32 4.48 6.48 -13.53
CA ILE A 32 4.19 5.34 -14.43
C ILE A 32 3.54 5.82 -15.74
N ASP A 33 2.62 6.77 -15.64
CA ASP A 33 1.96 7.38 -16.81
C ASP A 33 2.96 8.16 -17.65
N ALA A 34 3.85 8.95 -17.04
CA ALA A 34 4.91 9.70 -17.74
C ALA A 34 5.93 8.80 -18.46
N LEU A 35 6.20 7.60 -17.89
CA LEU A 35 7.02 6.57 -18.53
C LEU A 35 6.28 5.83 -19.64
N GLY A 36 4.96 5.98 -19.71
CA GLY A 36 4.12 5.33 -20.70
C GLY A 36 4.12 3.81 -20.55
N ASN A 37 4.29 3.26 -19.33
CA ASN A 37 4.38 1.81 -19.08
C ASN A 37 3.08 1.19 -18.50
N SER A 38 1.94 1.88 -18.64
CA SER A 38 0.65 1.38 -18.15
C SER A 38 0.20 0.18 -18.98
N ALA A 39 0.12 -0.99 -18.35
CA ALA A 39 -0.22 -2.28 -18.95
C ALA A 39 -1.75 -2.52 -19.01
N ASP A 40 -2.55 -1.47 -19.11
CA ASP A 40 -3.99 -1.61 -19.21
C ASP A 40 -4.42 -1.93 -20.64
N CYS A 41 -5.21 -3.00 -20.78
CA CYS A 41 -5.65 -3.66 -22.02
C CYS A 41 -6.70 -2.89 -22.84
N ARG A 42 -6.65 -1.55 -22.85
CA ARG A 42 -7.48 -0.71 -23.74
C ARG A 42 -6.58 0.14 -24.60
N THR A 43 -6.41 -0.27 -25.85
CA THR A 43 -5.60 0.38 -26.89
C THR A 43 -6.26 1.70 -27.30
N GLY A 44 -6.09 2.72 -26.45
CA GLY A 44 -6.49 4.12 -26.55
C GLY A 44 -5.80 4.92 -25.42
N PRO A 45 -6.15 6.18 -25.15
CA PRO A 45 -5.31 7.39 -25.10
C PRO A 45 -4.02 7.37 -24.21
N ARG A 46 -3.12 6.38 -24.39
CA ARG A 46 -1.84 6.26 -23.65
C ARG A 46 -0.92 7.47 -23.81
N GLU A 47 -0.94 8.12 -24.98
CA GLU A 47 -0.14 9.29 -25.28
C GLU A 47 -0.65 10.56 -24.56
N ASN A 48 -1.97 10.72 -24.42
CA ASN A 48 -2.56 11.83 -23.65
C ASN A 48 -2.22 11.68 -22.17
N ALA A 49 -2.40 10.51 -21.58
CA ALA A 49 -2.03 10.26 -20.18
C ALA A 49 -0.54 10.53 -19.92
N ARG A 50 0.34 10.09 -20.83
CA ARG A 50 1.77 10.39 -20.77
C ARG A 50 2.05 11.89 -20.86
N ARG A 51 1.42 12.59 -21.81
CA ARG A 51 1.57 14.04 -22.02
C ARG A 51 1.08 14.84 -20.82
N ASP A 52 -0.07 14.47 -20.26
CA ASP A 52 -0.69 15.14 -19.12
C ASP A 52 0.16 14.94 -17.86
N ALA A 53 0.64 13.72 -17.60
CA ALA A 53 1.54 13.43 -16.50
C ALA A 53 2.86 14.20 -16.64
N LEU A 54 3.46 14.24 -17.84
CA LEU A 54 4.65 15.03 -18.11
C LEU A 54 4.40 16.53 -17.88
N ASN A 55 3.26 17.05 -18.32
CA ASN A 55 2.89 18.44 -18.10
C ASN A 55 2.71 18.74 -16.62
N TRP A 56 2.12 17.84 -15.84
CA TRP A 56 1.97 18.00 -14.39
C TRP A 56 3.33 18.17 -13.69
N PHE A 57 4.34 17.35 -14.04
CA PHE A 57 5.71 17.51 -13.51
C PHE A 57 6.44 18.73 -14.10
N LYS A 58 6.23 19.07 -15.37
CA LYS A 58 6.91 20.21 -16.03
C LYS A 58 6.41 21.55 -15.50
N LEU A 59 5.09 21.72 -15.42
CA LEU A 59 4.45 22.96 -14.95
C LEU A 59 4.63 23.13 -13.44
N ALA A 60 4.62 22.03 -12.68
CA ALA A 60 4.86 22.03 -11.23
C ALA A 60 3.98 23.05 -10.48
N GLY A 61 2.70 23.12 -10.88
CA GLY A 61 1.73 24.05 -10.32
C GLY A 61 1.37 23.77 -8.85
N PRO A 62 0.43 24.56 -8.28
CA PRO A 62 0.06 24.48 -6.86
C PRO A 62 -0.36 23.07 -6.41
N ASP A 63 -1.13 22.34 -7.21
CA ASP A 63 -1.57 20.98 -6.89
C ASP A 63 -0.40 19.99 -6.79
N TYR A 64 0.59 20.14 -7.67
CA TYR A 64 1.81 19.33 -7.63
C TYR A 64 2.59 19.58 -6.34
N GLN A 65 2.74 20.86 -5.95
CA GLN A 65 3.43 21.25 -4.72
C GLN A 65 2.70 20.71 -3.50
N MET A 66 1.38 20.86 -3.44
CA MET A 66 0.54 20.33 -2.37
C MET A 66 0.71 18.81 -2.21
N VAL A 67 0.58 18.06 -3.31
CA VAL A 67 0.72 16.60 -3.29
C VAL A 67 2.12 16.17 -2.84
N CYS A 68 3.17 16.88 -3.26
CA CYS A 68 4.53 16.60 -2.80
C CYS A 68 4.70 16.87 -1.30
N HIS A 69 4.20 18.00 -0.79
CA HIS A 69 4.27 18.33 0.62
C HIS A 69 3.51 17.33 1.50
N LEU A 70 2.29 16.95 1.10
CA LEU A 70 1.50 15.93 1.80
C LEU A 70 2.14 14.53 1.73
N ALA A 71 2.89 14.23 0.65
CA ALA A 71 3.71 13.04 0.56
C ALA A 71 4.99 13.11 1.44
N GLY A 72 5.32 14.27 2.00
CA GLY A 72 6.58 14.53 2.71
C GLY A 72 7.78 14.51 1.77
N LEU A 73 7.60 14.96 0.53
CA LEU A 73 8.62 15.04 -0.50
C LEU A 73 8.91 16.51 -0.85
N ASP A 74 10.17 16.80 -1.16
CA ASP A 74 10.56 18.10 -1.70
C ASP A 74 10.11 18.22 -3.18
N PRO A 75 9.28 19.22 -3.56
CA PRO A 75 8.76 19.34 -4.92
C PRO A 75 9.86 19.53 -5.97
N ALA A 76 10.90 20.31 -5.67
CA ALA A 76 11.96 20.60 -6.63
C ALA A 76 12.84 19.36 -6.91
N CYS A 77 13.21 18.63 -5.86
CA CYS A 77 13.99 17.41 -5.94
C CYS A 77 13.21 16.29 -6.60
N THR A 78 11.92 16.13 -6.27
CA THR A 78 11.03 15.13 -6.88
C THR A 78 10.89 15.38 -8.37
N ARG A 79 10.58 16.61 -8.77
CA ARG A 79 10.48 17.02 -10.19
C ARG A 79 11.76 16.72 -10.95
N ARG A 80 12.90 17.16 -10.43
CA ARG A 80 14.22 16.95 -11.06
C ARG A 80 14.54 15.46 -11.19
N ALA A 81 14.25 14.66 -10.17
CA ALA A 81 14.49 13.21 -10.19
C ALA A 81 13.61 12.52 -11.24
N VAL A 82 12.31 12.81 -11.26
CA VAL A 82 11.35 12.22 -12.21
C VAL A 82 11.71 12.59 -13.64
N LEU A 83 11.94 13.87 -13.95
CA LEU A 83 12.27 14.30 -15.31
C LEU A 83 13.59 13.71 -15.80
N ARG A 84 14.62 13.62 -14.94
CA ARG A 84 15.87 12.94 -15.26
C ARG A 84 15.64 11.46 -15.54
N TYR A 85 14.79 10.81 -14.74
CA TYR A 85 14.49 9.40 -14.91
C TYR A 85 13.73 9.13 -16.21
N VAL A 86 12.69 9.90 -16.52
CA VAL A 86 11.96 9.78 -17.79
C VAL A 86 12.86 10.05 -18.99
N ALA A 87 13.73 11.07 -18.92
CA ALA A 87 14.70 11.36 -19.98
C ALA A 87 15.73 10.24 -20.17
N SER A 88 16.01 9.43 -19.13
CA SER A 88 16.95 8.31 -19.24
C SER A 88 16.43 7.15 -20.09
N GLY A 89 15.12 7.11 -20.39
CA GLY A 89 14.50 6.03 -21.17
C GLY A 89 14.57 4.65 -20.50
N LYS A 90 15.05 4.55 -19.26
CA LYS A 90 15.16 3.30 -18.53
C LYS A 90 13.76 2.77 -18.21
N PRO A 91 13.52 1.46 -18.37
CA PRO A 91 12.27 0.87 -17.91
C PRO A 91 12.14 1.03 -16.40
N MET A 92 10.92 1.27 -15.92
CA MET A 92 10.62 1.33 -14.49
C MET A 92 11.19 0.08 -13.81
N PRO A 93 11.90 0.18 -12.67
CA PRO A 93 12.21 -1.00 -11.89
C PRO A 93 10.90 -1.72 -11.59
N ALA A 94 10.91 -3.06 -11.64
CA ALA A 94 9.73 -3.87 -11.38
C ALA A 94 9.29 -3.69 -9.93
N ILE A 95 8.52 -2.64 -9.66
CA ILE A 95 7.76 -2.52 -8.43
C ILE A 95 6.69 -3.58 -8.56
N ARG A 96 6.87 -4.71 -7.86
CA ARG A 96 5.80 -5.69 -7.69
C ARG A 96 4.66 -4.94 -7.02
N ARG A 97 3.74 -4.40 -7.82
CA ARG A 97 2.44 -3.95 -7.35
C ARG A 97 1.85 -5.19 -6.68
N GLY A 98 1.87 -5.21 -5.34
CA GLY A 98 1.29 -6.27 -4.54
C GLY A 98 -0.07 -6.57 -5.15
N ASN A 99 -0.19 -7.78 -5.66
CA ASN A 99 -1.17 -8.15 -6.65
C ASN A 99 -2.57 -7.84 -6.10
N ARG A 100 -3.24 -6.76 -6.58
CA ARG A 100 -4.64 -6.46 -6.22
C ARG A 100 -5.63 -7.39 -6.95
N SER A 101 -5.14 -8.53 -7.39
CA SER A 101 -5.87 -9.59 -8.07
C SER A 101 -5.20 -10.93 -7.79
N THR A 102 -5.32 -11.42 -6.56
CA THR A 102 -5.26 -12.86 -6.31
C THR A 102 -6.67 -13.36 -6.08
N ARG A 103 -7.32 -13.72 -7.18
CA ARG A 103 -8.22 -14.87 -7.18
C ARG A 103 -7.47 -16.02 -6.50
N HIS A 104 -8.16 -16.69 -5.58
CA HIS A 104 -7.67 -17.84 -4.83
C HIS A 104 -6.88 -18.83 -5.70
N GLY A 105 -5.66 -19.15 -5.29
CA GLY A 105 -4.90 -20.27 -5.86
C GLY A 105 -3.40 -20.17 -5.56
N GLY A 106 -2.91 -21.02 -4.67
CA GLY A 106 -1.47 -21.27 -4.49
C GLY A 106 -0.99 -21.16 -3.05
N VAL A 107 -0.83 -22.32 -2.40
CA VAL A 107 -0.30 -22.51 -1.04
C VAL A 107 1.23 -22.45 -1.04
N ALA A 108 1.85 -21.74 -0.06
CA ALA A 108 2.96 -22.21 0.81
C ALA A 108 3.57 -21.07 1.67
N LYS A 109 3.74 -21.35 2.97
CA LYS A 109 4.27 -20.57 4.14
C LYS A 109 5.78 -20.18 4.04
N PRO A 110 6.45 -19.42 4.96
CA PRO A 110 6.09 -18.99 6.35
C PRO A 110 6.47 -17.54 6.76
N ALA A 111 6.23 -17.24 8.06
CA ALA A 111 6.94 -16.31 8.96
C ALA A 111 6.42 -14.86 9.16
N MET A 112 5.93 -14.64 10.38
CA MET A 112 5.80 -13.39 11.14
C MET A 112 5.09 -12.21 10.47
N HIS A 113 3.84 -11.96 10.90
CA HIS A 113 3.29 -10.67 11.37
C HIS A 113 1.76 -10.85 11.59
N GLY A 114 1.37 -11.24 12.81
CA GLY A 114 -0.03 -11.32 13.25
C GLY A 114 -0.76 -12.64 12.94
N ALA A 115 -1.72 -13.01 13.80
CA ALA A 115 -2.59 -14.16 13.59
C ALA A 115 -3.39 -13.98 12.30
N THR A 116 -3.21 -14.87 11.33
CA THR A 116 -3.92 -14.79 10.05
C THR A 116 -5.32 -15.42 10.18
N GLN A 117 -6.23 -15.08 9.27
CA GLN A 117 -7.55 -15.73 9.20
C GLN A 117 -7.45 -17.26 9.02
N ALA A 118 -6.35 -17.74 8.42
CA ALA A 118 -6.08 -19.16 8.26
C ALA A 118 -5.71 -19.83 9.60
N ASP A 119 -4.94 -19.14 10.45
CA ASP A 119 -4.59 -19.64 11.79
C ASP A 119 -5.83 -19.69 12.69
N ILE A 120 -6.66 -18.64 12.64
CA ILE A 120 -7.94 -18.60 13.37
C ILE A 120 -8.86 -19.73 12.89
N ALA A 121 -8.91 -19.98 11.59
CA ALA A 121 -9.72 -21.05 11.00
C ALA A 121 -9.25 -22.45 11.44
N ALA A 122 -7.94 -22.69 11.41
CA ALA A 122 -7.33 -23.93 11.87
C ALA A 122 -7.61 -24.17 13.37
N GLN A 123 -7.45 -23.13 14.20
CA GLN A 123 -7.70 -23.21 15.65
C GLN A 123 -9.19 -23.38 15.98
N ALA A 124 -10.09 -22.69 15.28
CA ALA A 124 -11.54 -22.81 15.51
C ALA A 124 -12.15 -24.09 14.92
N GLY A 125 -11.42 -24.80 14.05
CA GLY A 125 -11.90 -25.98 13.32
C GLY A 125 -12.99 -25.63 12.30
N VAL A 126 -12.86 -24.48 11.63
CA VAL A 126 -13.82 -23.97 10.65
C VAL A 126 -13.12 -23.57 9.36
N SER A 127 -13.88 -23.31 8.29
CA SER A 127 -13.28 -22.84 7.06
C SER A 127 -12.82 -21.37 7.17
N PRO A 128 -11.76 -20.94 6.47
CA PRO A 128 -11.36 -19.53 6.40
C PRO A 128 -12.49 -18.62 5.88
N ALA A 129 -13.35 -19.15 5.00
CA ALA A 129 -14.54 -18.45 4.53
C ALA A 129 -15.55 -18.21 5.67
N THR A 130 -15.69 -19.15 6.59
CA THR A 130 -16.54 -19.01 7.79
C THR A 130 -16.00 -17.93 8.71
N VAL A 131 -14.69 -17.87 8.94
CA VAL A 131 -14.06 -16.79 9.73
C VAL A 131 -14.31 -15.43 9.07
N ARG A 132 -14.12 -15.33 7.75
CA ARG A 132 -14.42 -14.12 6.97
C ARG A 132 -15.89 -13.70 7.08
N ASN A 133 -16.82 -14.65 7.02
CA ASN A 133 -18.25 -14.40 7.15
C ASN A 133 -18.63 -13.91 8.55
N VAL A 134 -18.04 -14.50 9.58
CA VAL A 134 -18.21 -14.05 10.98
C VAL A 134 -17.69 -12.63 11.18
N LEU A 135 -16.51 -12.30 10.64
CA LEU A 135 -15.91 -10.97 10.77
C LEU A 135 -16.66 -9.89 9.98
N ASN A 136 -17.11 -10.22 8.76
CA ASN A 136 -17.84 -9.28 7.91
C ASN A 136 -19.35 -9.21 8.22
N GLY A 137 -19.85 -10.03 9.16
CA GLY A 137 -21.27 -10.12 9.49
C GLY A 137 -22.15 -10.68 8.37
N THR A 138 -21.56 -11.26 7.33
CA THR A 138 -22.24 -11.78 6.15
C THR A 138 -22.63 -13.25 6.32
N GLY A 139 -23.82 -13.64 5.83
CA GLY A 139 -24.23 -15.05 5.78
C GLY A 139 -24.70 -15.67 7.10
N GLN A 140 -25.17 -14.85 8.05
CA GLN A 140 -25.76 -15.25 9.34
C GLN A 140 -25.17 -16.53 9.97
N PRO A 141 -23.87 -16.55 10.31
CA PRO A 141 -23.27 -17.69 10.99
C PRO A 141 -23.92 -17.89 12.36
N SER A 142 -24.15 -19.16 12.73
CA SER A 142 -24.78 -19.53 14.01
C SER A 142 -24.00 -18.97 15.20
N LEU A 143 -24.70 -18.71 16.31
CA LEU A 143 -24.09 -18.20 17.55
C LEU A 143 -22.93 -19.09 18.03
N GLN A 144 -23.10 -20.40 17.92
CA GLN A 144 -22.07 -21.39 18.23
C GLN A 144 -20.80 -21.21 17.37
N MET A 145 -20.97 -20.93 16.07
CA MET A 145 -19.86 -20.73 15.15
C MET A 145 -19.11 -19.43 15.43
N ARG A 146 -19.84 -18.36 15.75
CA ARG A 146 -19.26 -17.07 16.15
C ARG A 146 -18.43 -17.20 17.42
N GLU A 147 -18.92 -17.96 18.39
CA GLU A 147 -18.22 -18.16 19.66
C GLU A 147 -16.92 -18.96 19.48
N ARG A 148 -16.92 -20.01 18.65
CA ARG A 148 -15.70 -20.78 18.34
C ARG A 148 -14.62 -19.91 17.69
N VAL A 149 -15.00 -19.06 16.74
CA VAL A 149 -14.06 -18.13 16.09
C VAL A 149 -13.53 -17.09 17.09
N ARG A 150 -14.39 -16.50 17.92
CA ARG A 150 -13.97 -15.51 18.94
C ARG A 150 -13.06 -16.12 20.01
N ARG A 151 -13.32 -17.36 20.44
CA ARG A 151 -12.46 -18.10 21.37
C ARG A 151 -11.08 -18.34 20.77
N ALA A 152 -11.01 -18.81 19.52
CA ALA A 152 -9.74 -19.02 18.83
C ALA A 152 -8.92 -17.73 18.66
N MET A 153 -9.59 -16.59 18.43
CA MET A 153 -8.91 -15.29 18.36
C MET A 153 -8.28 -14.86 19.70
N ARG A 154 -8.95 -15.15 20.82
CA ARG A 154 -8.41 -14.87 22.17
C ARG A 154 -7.20 -15.76 22.47
N GLU A 155 -7.34 -17.07 22.24
CA GLU A 155 -6.25 -18.04 22.48
C GLU A 155 -5.00 -17.71 21.63
N LEU A 156 -5.16 -17.29 20.38
CA LEU A 156 -4.03 -16.86 19.54
C LEU A 156 -3.42 -15.52 19.97
N ALA A 157 -4.18 -14.65 20.63
CA ALA A 157 -3.64 -13.42 21.21
C ALA A 157 -2.85 -13.74 22.50
N ASP A 158 -3.39 -14.59 23.38
CA ASP A 158 -2.73 -15.00 24.62
C ASP A 158 -1.41 -15.74 24.35
N LEU A 159 -1.36 -16.60 23.33
CA LEU A 159 -0.14 -17.29 22.90
C LEU A 159 0.93 -16.33 22.35
N ARG A 160 0.54 -15.15 21.87
CA ARG A 160 1.46 -14.12 21.39
C ARG A 160 2.02 -13.31 22.54
N ASP A 161 1.19 -12.94 23.52
CA ASP A 161 1.62 -12.13 24.66
C ASP A 161 2.48 -12.94 25.67
N ALA A 162 2.48 -14.27 25.56
CA ALA A 162 3.33 -15.19 26.32
C ALA A 162 4.68 -15.56 25.66
N ALA A 163 4.97 -15.06 24.44
CA ALA A 163 6.15 -15.40 23.63
C ALA A 163 7.06 -14.18 23.39
#